data_AF-A0A9D7H9W1-F1
#
_entry.id   AF-A0A9D7H9W1-F1
#
_cell.length_a   1.000
_cell.length_b   1.000
_cell.length_c   1.000
_cell.angle_alpha   90.00
_cell.angle_beta   90.00
_cell.angle_gamma   90.00
#
_symmetry.space_group_name_H-M   'P 1'
#
loop_
_entity.id
_entity.type
_entity.pdbx_description
1 polymer ?
#
loop_
_entity_poly.entity_id
_entity_poly.type
_entity_poly.pdbx_seq_one_letter_code
_entity_poly.pdbx_strand_id
1 'polypeptide(L)'
;MRRAAALVSSAAGRGAELGSRGLIFEPTLPLEALVRGVHHLSIGSAGSTTLVLQTVLAPMLFGAGGSLAVTGGTHNKAAPPFPFLEQVFLPRLCEMGATVSATLPRAGFYPAGGGELAVEVEGRAALRPLQLMERPEGARARGVVLSANLPPGVAHREQRRSRLS
;
A
#
# COMPACT_ATOMS: atom_id res chain seq x y z
N MET A 1 -5.87 2.39 9.80
CA MET A 1 -6.52 3.52 9.10
C MET A 1 -6.57 4.79 9.94
N ARG A 2 -7.28 4.83 11.08
CA ARG A 2 -7.46 6.08 11.87
C ARG A 2 -6.15 6.78 12.28
N ARG A 3 -5.15 6.03 12.79
CA ARG A 3 -3.80 6.54 13.12
C ARG A 3 -3.00 6.98 11.89
N ALA A 4 -3.26 6.40 10.72
CA ALA A 4 -2.55 6.73 9.49
C ALA A 4 -2.97 8.10 8.95
N ALA A 5 -4.27 8.40 8.98
CA ALA A 5 -4.78 9.71 8.61
C ALA A 5 -4.25 10.82 9.54
N ALA A 6 -4.19 10.56 10.85
CA ALA A 6 -3.64 11.50 11.84
C ALA A 6 -2.14 11.76 11.64
N LEU A 7 -1.35 10.73 11.31
CA LEU A 7 0.10 10.85 11.06
C LEU A 7 0.41 11.79 9.88
N VAL A 8 -0.41 11.74 8.84
CA VAL A 8 -0.22 12.51 7.61
C VAL A 8 -0.66 13.96 7.76
N SER A 9 -1.64 14.22 8.63
CA SER A 9 -2.33 15.50 8.75
C SER A 9 -2.04 16.30 10.00
N SER A 10 -1.28 15.73 10.94
CA SER A 10 -1.15 16.26 12.31
C SER A 10 -2.50 16.56 12.98
N ALA A 11 -3.58 15.91 12.52
CA ALA A 11 -4.94 16.15 13.00
C ALA A 11 -5.18 15.51 14.37
N ALA A 12 -5.82 16.26 15.27
CA ALA A 12 -6.37 15.73 16.50
C ALA A 12 -7.69 14.97 16.21
N GLY A 13 -7.59 13.67 15.92
CA GLY A 13 -8.79 12.85 15.71
C GLY A 13 -9.54 12.58 17.01
N ARG A 14 -10.79 13.04 17.14
CA ARG A 14 -11.68 12.65 18.26
C ARG A 14 -12.39 11.33 17.93
N GLY A 15 -12.43 10.40 18.89
CA GLY A 15 -13.05 9.08 18.70
C GLY A 15 -12.16 8.06 17.96
N ALA A 16 -10.85 8.31 17.85
CA ALA A 16 -9.89 7.43 17.18
C ALA A 16 -9.41 6.24 18.04
N GLU A 17 -10.28 5.72 18.90
CA GLU A 17 -10.01 4.58 19.81
C GLU A 17 -10.70 3.29 19.35
N LEU A 18 -10.19 2.15 19.85
CA LEU A 18 -10.76 0.84 19.54
C LEU A 18 -12.18 0.74 20.11
N GLY A 19 -13.13 0.21 19.33
CA GLY A 19 -14.53 0.10 19.74
C GLY A 19 -15.37 1.37 19.53
N SER A 20 -14.75 2.51 19.22
CA SER A 20 -15.49 3.73 18.88
C SER A 20 -16.30 3.57 17.59
N ARG A 21 -17.57 4.00 17.64
CA ARG A 21 -18.55 4.03 16.54
C ARG A 21 -18.56 5.35 15.76
N GLY A 22 -17.84 6.37 16.24
CA GLY A 22 -17.76 7.69 15.61
C GLY A 22 -16.31 8.14 15.46
N LEU A 23 -16.01 8.84 14.37
CA LEU A 23 -14.71 9.45 14.14
C LEU A 23 -14.92 10.85 13.57
N ILE A 24 -14.34 11.85 14.23
CA ILE A 24 -14.23 13.21 13.69
C ILE A 24 -12.77 13.42 13.30
N PHE A 25 -12.54 13.81 12.05
CA PHE A 25 -11.22 14.03 11.49
C PHE A 25 -11.17 15.41 10.84
N GLU A 26 -10.41 16.31 11.45
CA GLU A 26 -10.25 17.70 11.02
C GLU A 26 -8.75 17.96 10.74
N PRO A 27 -8.30 17.91 9.47
CA PRO A 27 -6.93 18.24 9.13
C PRO A 27 -6.66 19.72 9.41
N THR A 28 -5.58 20.02 10.14
CA THR A 28 -5.23 21.38 10.57
C THR A 28 -4.12 22.01 9.74
N LEU A 29 -3.44 21.22 8.89
CA LEU A 29 -2.37 21.67 8.01
C LEU A 29 -2.87 21.88 6.57
N PRO A 30 -2.35 22.89 5.84
CA PRO A 30 -2.60 23.03 4.40
C PRO A 30 -1.98 21.85 3.64
N LEU A 31 -2.56 21.51 2.48
CA LEU A 31 -2.16 20.36 1.66
C LEU A 31 -0.66 20.36 1.34
N GLU A 32 -0.09 21.52 0.97
CA GLU A 32 1.36 21.64 0.70
C GLU A 32 2.27 21.41 1.91
N ALA A 33 1.73 21.42 3.13
CA ALA A 33 2.45 21.11 4.37
C ALA A 33 2.14 19.68 4.87
N LEU A 34 1.24 18.95 4.21
CA LEU A 34 0.95 17.55 4.52
C LEU A 34 2.10 16.67 4.04
N VAL A 35 2.62 15.88 4.98
CA VAL A 35 3.71 14.90 4.84
C VAL A 35 5.01 15.51 4.34
N ARG A 36 6.05 15.40 5.18
CA ARG A 36 7.42 15.79 4.88
C ARG A 36 8.37 14.94 5.72
N GLY A 37 9.38 14.38 5.09
CA GLY A 37 10.42 13.62 5.78
C GLY A 37 10.06 12.15 5.95
N VAL A 38 10.64 11.51 6.97
CA VAL A 38 10.60 10.05 7.17
C VAL A 38 9.61 9.70 8.27
N HIS A 39 8.65 8.85 7.93
CA HIS A 39 7.60 8.40 8.82
C HIS A 39 7.63 6.89 8.98
N HIS A 40 7.30 6.42 10.18
CA HIS A 40 7.13 5.00 10.46
C HIS A 40 5.78 4.76 11.15
N LEU A 41 5.00 3.80 10.65
CA LEU A 41 3.72 3.42 11.21
C LEU A 41 3.70 1.92 11.51
N SER A 42 3.49 1.57 12.78
CA SER A 42 3.22 0.19 13.18
C SER A 42 1.72 -0.02 13.38
N ILE A 43 1.18 -1.02 12.67
CA ILE A 43 -0.23 -1.42 12.81
C ILE A 43 -0.46 -2.21 14.12
N GLY A 44 0.60 -2.80 14.68
CA GLY A 44 0.56 -3.56 15.94
C GLY A 44 -0.19 -4.89 15.88
N SER A 45 -0.67 -5.31 14.71
CA SER A 45 -1.38 -6.56 14.47
C SER A 45 -1.22 -7.01 13.00
N ALA A 46 -1.92 -8.06 12.58
CA ALA A 46 -1.96 -8.52 11.18
C ALA A 46 -2.78 -7.61 10.23
N GLY A 47 -3.13 -6.40 10.64
CA GLY A 47 -3.80 -5.44 9.75
C GLY A 47 -2.96 -5.09 8.51
N SER A 48 -3.63 -4.81 7.40
CA SER A 48 -2.98 -4.66 6.09
C SER A 48 -2.18 -3.36 5.96
N THR A 49 -0.89 -3.50 5.62
CA THR A 49 -0.01 -2.37 5.28
C THR A 49 -0.47 -1.67 4.00
N THR A 50 -0.99 -2.43 3.03
CA THR A 50 -1.46 -1.89 1.73
C THR A 50 -2.72 -1.03 1.88
N LEU A 51 -3.64 -1.37 2.78
CA LEU A 51 -4.79 -0.52 3.11
C LEU A 51 -4.39 0.77 3.83
N VAL A 52 -3.37 0.70 4.71
CA VAL A 52 -2.78 1.91 5.31
C VAL A 52 -2.18 2.80 4.23
N LEU A 53 -1.40 2.23 3.30
CA LEU A 53 -0.83 2.97 2.19
C LEU A 53 -1.94 3.66 1.36
N GLN A 54 -3.01 2.95 0.99
CA GLN A 54 -4.12 3.55 0.24
C GLN A 54 -4.76 4.75 0.94
N THR A 55 -4.70 4.80 2.27
CA THR A 55 -5.25 5.92 3.06
C THR A 55 -4.37 7.16 2.98
N VAL A 56 -3.05 6.96 2.94
CA VAL A 56 -2.04 8.04 3.09
C VAL A 56 -1.40 8.44 1.76
N LEU A 57 -1.53 7.62 0.72
CA LEU A 57 -0.87 7.86 -0.55
C LEU A 57 -1.38 9.13 -1.24
N ALA A 58 -2.69 9.37 -1.30
CA ALA A 58 -3.23 10.58 -1.92
C ALA A 58 -2.68 11.88 -1.28
N PRO A 59 -2.75 12.07 0.05
CA PRO A 59 -2.16 13.26 0.66
C PRO A 59 -0.63 13.31 0.51
N MET A 60 0.09 12.18 0.48
CA MET A 60 1.52 12.18 0.15
C MET A 60 1.80 12.62 -1.29
N LEU A 61 0.98 12.19 -2.24
CA LEU A 61 1.13 12.53 -3.67
C LEU A 61 0.91 14.02 -3.91
N PHE A 62 -0.14 14.60 -3.33
CA PHE A 62 -0.51 15.99 -3.59
C PHE A 62 0.12 16.99 -2.61
N GLY A 63 0.60 16.53 -1.46
CA GLY A 63 1.29 17.33 -0.46
C GLY A 63 2.80 17.49 -0.74
N ALA A 64 3.61 17.55 0.30
CA ALA A 64 5.06 17.75 0.18
C ALA A 64 5.87 16.46 -0.04
N GLY A 65 5.22 15.29 -0.06
CA GLY A 65 5.89 14.01 -0.26
C GLY A 65 6.68 13.52 0.97
N GLY A 66 7.38 12.42 0.83
CA GLY A 66 8.22 11.85 1.89
C GLY A 66 8.31 10.33 1.85
N SER A 67 8.92 9.81 2.90
CA SER A 67 9.18 8.38 3.11
C SER A 67 8.22 7.83 4.15
N LEU A 68 7.62 6.67 3.87
CA LEU A 68 6.76 5.97 4.82
C LEU A 68 7.12 4.49 4.89
N ALA A 69 7.50 4.04 6.08
CA ALA A 69 7.60 2.62 6.41
C ALA A 69 6.37 2.19 7.22
N VAL A 70 5.69 1.12 6.79
CA VAL A 70 4.53 0.55 7.47
C VAL A 70 4.81 -0.90 7.85
N THR A 71 4.71 -1.21 9.14
CA THR A 71 4.86 -2.57 9.67
C THR A 71 3.51 -3.21 10.02
N GLY A 72 3.27 -4.44 9.56
CA GLY A 72 1.99 -5.15 9.70
C GLY A 72 1.84 -6.37 8.79
N GLY A 73 0.60 -6.73 8.43
CA GLY A 73 0.34 -7.78 7.44
C GLY A 73 0.50 -7.27 6.01
N THR A 74 1.24 -7.99 5.16
CA THR A 74 1.47 -7.59 3.76
C THR A 74 0.79 -8.52 2.75
N HIS A 75 0.40 -9.73 3.18
CA HIS A 75 -0.29 -10.74 2.37
C HIS A 75 -1.60 -11.13 3.05
N ASN A 76 -2.59 -10.26 2.94
CA ASN A 76 -3.91 -10.42 3.55
C ASN A 76 -4.93 -10.82 2.48
N LYS A 77 -5.83 -11.78 2.77
CA LYS A 77 -6.82 -12.29 1.79
C LYS A 77 -7.76 -11.21 1.23
N ALA A 78 -8.04 -10.16 2.00
CA ALA A 78 -8.98 -9.09 1.65
C ALA A 78 -8.28 -7.74 1.40
N ALA A 79 -7.00 -7.75 1.04
CA ALA A 79 -6.25 -6.56 0.66
C ALA A 79 -5.44 -6.82 -0.61
N PRO A 80 -5.17 -5.79 -1.43
CA PRO A 80 -4.30 -5.96 -2.59
C PRO A 80 -2.91 -6.41 -2.09
N PRO A 81 -2.34 -7.47 -2.68
CA PRO A 81 -1.00 -7.91 -2.33
C PRO A 81 0.04 -6.93 -2.88
N PHE A 82 1.23 -6.88 -2.29
CA PHE A 82 2.29 -5.96 -2.72
C PHE A 82 2.62 -6.02 -4.23
N PRO A 83 2.70 -7.20 -4.89
CA PRO A 83 2.94 -7.26 -6.34
C PRO A 83 1.92 -6.49 -7.18
N PHE A 84 0.66 -6.39 -6.72
CA PHE A 84 -0.33 -5.56 -7.41
C PHE A 84 0.02 -4.07 -7.34
N LEU A 85 0.50 -3.60 -6.18
CA LEU A 85 0.95 -2.22 -6.05
C LEU A 85 2.15 -1.94 -6.96
N GLU A 86 3.17 -2.79 -6.86
CA GLU A 86 4.44 -2.63 -7.57
C GLU A 86 4.28 -2.73 -9.10
N GLN A 87 3.51 -3.70 -9.58
CA GLN A 87 3.50 -4.05 -11.00
C GLN A 87 2.30 -3.49 -11.78
N VAL A 88 1.26 -3.04 -11.07
CA VAL A 88 0.03 -2.55 -11.70
C VAL A 88 -0.28 -1.14 -11.27
N PHE A 89 -0.49 -0.90 -9.99
CA PHE A 89 -1.06 0.38 -9.54
C PHE A 89 -0.06 1.55 -9.60
N LEU A 90 1.14 1.40 -9.02
CA LEU A 90 2.14 2.46 -9.01
C LEU A 90 2.65 2.83 -10.41
N PRO A 91 2.92 1.86 -11.33
CA PRO A 91 3.29 2.20 -12.70
C PRO A 91 2.26 3.10 -13.40
N ARG A 92 0.96 2.88 -13.19
CA ARG A 92 -0.09 3.74 -13.76
C ARG A 92 -0.09 5.13 -13.15
N LEU A 93 0.17 5.27 -11.86
CA LEU A 93 0.34 6.59 -11.25
C LEU A 93 1.57 7.32 -11.82
N CYS A 94 2.67 6.59 -12.06
CA CYS A 94 3.85 7.14 -12.70
C CYS A 94 3.59 7.58 -14.15
N GLU A 95 2.82 6.81 -14.93
CA GLU A 95 2.35 7.21 -16.27
C GLU A 95 1.53 8.51 -16.23
N MET A 96 0.71 8.68 -15.18
CA MET A 96 -0.04 9.92 -14.94
C MET A 96 0.84 11.10 -14.51
N GLY A 97 2.12 10.88 -14.16
CA GLY A 97 3.07 11.93 -13.79
C GLY A 97 3.40 12.04 -12.30
N ALA A 98 3.06 11.04 -11.49
CA ALA A 98 3.58 10.94 -10.13
C ALA A 98 5.00 10.37 -10.10
N THR A 99 5.80 10.78 -9.11
CA THR A 99 7.03 10.05 -8.74
C THR A 99 6.78 9.32 -7.43
N VAL A 100 6.56 8.01 -7.52
CA VAL A 100 6.33 7.14 -6.37
C VAL A 100 6.99 5.79 -6.57
N SER A 101 7.59 5.25 -5.51
CA SER A 101 8.13 3.89 -5.50
C SER A 101 7.75 3.19 -4.20
N ALA A 102 7.66 1.86 -4.25
CA ALA A 102 7.44 1.05 -3.07
C ALA A 102 8.31 -0.19 -3.10
N THR A 103 8.74 -0.64 -1.94
CA THR A 103 9.47 -1.89 -1.75
C THR A 103 8.83 -2.69 -0.62
N LEU A 104 9.07 -4.00 -0.64
CA LEU A 104 8.64 -4.91 0.42
C LEU A 104 9.87 -5.54 1.10
N PRO A 105 10.56 -4.81 2.00
CA PRO A 105 11.73 -5.35 2.69
C PRO A 105 11.46 -6.68 3.39
N ARG A 106 10.24 -6.88 3.89
CA ARG A 106 9.85 -8.10 4.60
C ARG A 106 8.40 -8.48 4.33
N ALA A 107 8.16 -9.72 3.92
CA ALA A 107 6.80 -10.26 3.82
C ALA A 107 6.25 -10.63 5.20
N GLY A 108 4.99 -10.29 5.46
CA GLY A 108 4.27 -10.62 6.69
C GLY A 108 2.96 -11.32 6.37
N PHE A 109 2.87 -12.60 6.73
CA PHE A 109 1.71 -13.44 6.49
C PHE A 109 0.84 -13.52 7.73
N TYR A 110 -0.47 -13.64 7.52
CA TYR A 110 -1.40 -13.93 8.61
C TYR A 110 -1.07 -15.30 9.25
N PRO A 111 -1.18 -15.49 10.58
CA PRO A 111 -1.61 -14.53 11.60
C PRO A 111 -0.49 -13.69 12.21
N ALA A 112 0.78 -14.06 12.00
CA ALA A 112 1.93 -13.45 12.67
C ALA A 112 2.15 -11.98 12.24
N GLY A 113 1.82 -11.63 10.99
CA GLY A 113 2.10 -10.31 10.44
C GLY A 113 3.61 -10.05 10.36
N GLY A 114 4.05 -8.90 10.85
CA GLY A 114 5.48 -8.56 10.94
C GLY A 114 6.14 -8.25 9.59
N GLY A 115 5.37 -8.06 8.53
CA GLY A 115 5.86 -7.56 7.25
C GLY A 115 6.14 -6.07 7.31
N GLU A 116 6.87 -5.59 6.31
CA GLU A 116 7.28 -4.20 6.18
C GLU A 116 7.10 -3.76 4.73
N LEU A 117 6.41 -2.64 4.55
CA LEU A 117 6.20 -1.95 3.29
C LEU A 117 6.86 -0.58 3.40
N ALA A 118 7.78 -0.26 2.50
CA ALA A 118 8.42 1.05 2.44
C ALA A 118 8.00 1.77 1.16
N VAL A 119 7.68 3.06 1.25
CA VAL A 119 7.19 3.87 0.13
C VAL A 119 7.90 5.23 0.13
N GLU A 120 8.32 5.67 -1.04
CA GLU A 120 8.90 6.98 -1.29
C GLU A 120 8.02 7.74 -2.28
N VAL A 121 7.69 9.00 -1.96
CA VAL A 121 6.85 9.87 -2.78
C VAL A 121 7.49 11.25 -2.90
N GLU A 122 7.67 11.78 -4.12
CA GLU A 122 8.25 13.12 -4.31
C GLU A 122 7.28 14.25 -3.90
N GLY A 123 5.97 13.99 -3.97
CA GLY A 123 4.92 14.95 -3.65
C GLY A 123 4.58 15.88 -4.81
N ARG A 124 3.68 16.83 -4.57
CA ARG A 124 3.22 17.86 -5.51
C ARG A 124 2.84 17.33 -6.89
N ALA A 125 2.30 16.11 -6.94
CA ALA A 125 1.98 15.44 -8.18
C ALA A 125 0.90 16.20 -8.97
N ALA A 126 1.20 16.49 -10.24
CA ALA A 126 0.25 17.01 -11.20
C ALA A 126 -0.19 15.88 -12.13
N LEU A 127 -1.21 15.12 -11.69
CA LEU A 127 -1.67 13.95 -12.43
C LEU A 127 -2.39 14.34 -13.73
N ARG A 128 -1.99 13.68 -14.82
CA ARG A 128 -2.64 13.79 -16.13
C ARG A 128 -3.66 12.66 -16.30
N PRO A 129 -4.74 12.87 -17.08
CA PRO A 129 -5.70 11.82 -17.39
C PRO A 129 -5.02 10.60 -18.01
N LEU A 130 -5.44 9.41 -17.57
CA LEU A 130 -5.00 8.13 -18.12
C LEU A 130 -6.14 7.52 -18.94
N GLN A 131 -5.89 7.25 -20.22
CA GLN A 131 -6.85 6.62 -21.12
C GLN A 131 -6.41 5.18 -21.43
N LEU A 132 -7.07 4.21 -20.81
CA LEU A 132 -6.85 2.77 -21.03
C LEU A 132 -8.09 2.17 -21.70
N MET A 133 -8.27 2.47 -22.99
CA MET A 133 -9.47 2.06 -23.73
C MET A 133 -9.35 0.64 -24.30
N GLU A 134 -8.12 0.17 -24.47
CA GLU A 134 -7.83 -1.10 -25.15
C GLU A 134 -6.88 -1.95 -24.32
N ARG A 135 -7.03 -3.28 -24.46
CA ARG A 135 -6.06 -4.23 -23.91
C ARG A 135 -4.88 -4.34 -24.87
N PRO A 136 -3.61 -4.26 -24.39
CA PRO A 136 -2.46 -4.43 -25.26
C PRO A 136 -2.48 -5.77 -26.00
N GLU A 137 -2.21 -5.76 -27.31
CA GLU A 137 -1.97 -6.97 -28.08
C GLU A 137 -0.79 -7.75 -27.49
N GLY A 138 -0.93 -9.08 -27.42
CA GLY A 138 0.12 -9.95 -26.88
C GLY A 138 0.25 -9.96 -25.35
N ALA A 139 -0.74 -9.43 -24.61
CA ALA A 139 -0.78 -9.53 -23.15
C ALA A 139 -0.69 -10.98 -22.66
N ARG A 140 0.37 -11.32 -21.91
CA ARG A 140 0.61 -12.66 -21.37
C ARG A 140 0.16 -12.77 -19.92
N ALA A 141 -0.38 -13.93 -19.54
CA ALA A 141 -0.67 -14.25 -18.14
C ALA A 141 0.58 -14.84 -17.48
N ARG A 142 0.89 -14.38 -16.25
CA ARG A 142 1.95 -14.94 -15.42
C ARG A 142 1.39 -15.26 -14.03
N GLY A 143 1.50 -16.51 -13.61
CA GLY A 143 1.23 -16.94 -12.24
C GLY A 143 2.49 -16.91 -11.39
N VAL A 144 2.41 -16.35 -10.18
CA VAL A 144 3.48 -16.35 -9.18
C VAL A 144 2.95 -16.98 -7.89
N VAL A 145 3.66 -17.98 -7.37
CA VAL A 145 3.35 -18.64 -6.09
C VAL A 145 4.42 -18.24 -5.08
N LEU A 146 4.00 -17.59 -4.00
CA LEU A 146 4.87 -17.26 -2.88
C LEU A 146 4.64 -18.26 -1.75
N SER A 147 5.73 -18.80 -1.20
CA SER A 147 5.72 -19.77 -0.12
C SER A 147 6.78 -19.39 0.91
N ALA A 148 6.40 -19.32 2.19
CA ALA A 148 7.30 -19.04 3.30
C ALA A 148 7.03 -20.06 4.41
N ASN A 149 8.10 -20.69 4.93
CA ASN A 149 8.03 -21.72 5.98
C ASN A 149 7.04 -22.88 5.70
N LEU A 150 6.86 -23.27 4.43
CA LEU A 150 6.05 -24.42 4.04
C LEU A 150 6.90 -25.46 3.29
N PRO A 151 6.52 -26.75 3.35
CA PRO A 151 7.20 -27.80 2.60
C PRO A 151 7.18 -27.51 1.08
N PRO A 152 8.28 -27.80 0.35
CA PRO A 152 8.40 -27.50 -1.08
C PRO A 152 7.28 -28.09 -1.97
N GLY A 153 6.71 -29.23 -1.56
CA GLY A 153 5.64 -29.91 -2.28
C GLY A 153 4.33 -29.10 -2.39
N VAL A 154 4.09 -28.12 -1.51
CA VAL A 154 2.89 -27.28 -1.55
C VAL A 154 2.97 -26.30 -2.73
N ALA A 155 4.09 -25.56 -2.86
CA ALA A 155 4.28 -24.61 -3.95
C ALA A 155 4.25 -25.30 -5.33
N HIS A 156 4.83 -26.51 -5.42
CA HIS A 156 4.83 -27.30 -6.66
C HIS A 156 3.42 -27.74 -7.09
N ARG A 157 2.56 -28.11 -6.13
CA ARG A 157 1.16 -28.48 -6.40
C ARG A 157 0.35 -27.29 -6.93
N GLU A 158 0.50 -26.13 -6.29
CA GLU A 158 -0.20 -24.91 -6.72
C GLU A 158 0.26 -24.43 -8.09
N GLN A 159 1.58 -24.49 -8.36
CA GLN A 159 2.11 -24.13 -9.67
C GLN A 159 1.54 -25.03 -10.79
N ARG A 160 1.42 -26.35 -10.55
CA ARG A 160 0.84 -27.29 -11.54
C ARG A 160 -0.63 -26.98 -11.84
N ARG A 161 -1.42 -26.57 -10.84
CA ARG A 161 -2.82 -26.17 -11.04
C ARG A 161 -2.96 -24.89 -11.85
N SER A 162 -2.04 -23.94 -11.67
CA SER A 162 -2.08 -22.64 -12.36
C SER A 162 -1.66 -22.66 -13.83
N ARG A 163 -1.12 -23.77 -14.36
CA ARG A 163 -0.66 -23.90 -15.75
C ARG A 163 -1.73 -24.43 -16.73
N LEU A 164 -2.97 -24.64 -16.28
CA LEU A 164 -4.03 -25.33 -17.04
C LEU A 164 -5.14 -24.42 -17.59
N SER A 165 -4.94 -23.11 -17.77
CA SER A 165 -5.89 -22.25 -18.49
C SER A 165 -5.22 -21.38 -19.54
#